data_AF-A0A7K3YYR2-F1
#
_entry.id   AF-A0A7K3YYR2-F1
#
_cell.length_a   1.000
_cell.length_b   1.000
_cell.length_c   1.000
_cell.angle_alpha   90.00
_cell.angle_beta   90.00
_cell.angle_gamma   90.00
#
_symmetry.space_group_name_H-M   'P 1'
#
loop_
_entity.id
_entity.type
_entity.pdbx_description
1 polymer ?
#
loop_
_entity_poly.entity_id
_entity_poly.type
_entity_poly.pdbx_seq_one_letter_code
_entity_poly.pdbx_strand_id
1 'polypeptide(L)'
;MTRHSEVPDLVEQYMEATGNSARWVTVREIRAHFDLDDSMAPAVAGFLHKIYQGPFFTFRYKVARIEKFQDTVPPYRIISKYFVQERKSTGRALPDNAKNSCPERNR
;
A
#
# COMPACT_ATOMS: atom_id res chain seq x y z
N MET A 1 13.45 -15.01 -18.31
CA MET A 1 12.14 -14.41 -18.00
C MET A 1 12.36 -13.35 -16.94
N THR A 2 12.69 -12.12 -17.36
CA THR A 2 13.24 -11.08 -16.48
C THR A 2 12.48 -9.79 -16.75
N ARG A 3 11.22 -9.72 -16.33
CA ARG A 3 10.34 -8.56 -16.56
C ARG A 3 9.25 -8.66 -15.49
N HIS A 4 9.23 -8.00 -14.34
CA HIS A 4 9.59 -6.63 -13.98
C HIS A 4 9.88 -6.62 -12.47
N SER A 5 11.12 -6.92 -12.07
CA SER A 5 11.50 -7.05 -10.65
C SER A 5 11.41 -5.73 -9.87
N GLU A 6 11.30 -4.63 -10.58
CA GLU A 6 11.20 -3.24 -10.11
C GLU A 6 9.78 -2.81 -9.70
N VAL A 7 8.72 -3.52 -10.11
CA VAL A 7 7.33 -3.21 -9.71
C VAL A 7 7.09 -3.16 -8.19
N PRO A 8 7.57 -4.13 -7.37
CA PRO A 8 7.44 -4.02 -5.91
C PRO A 8 8.09 -2.76 -5.36
N ASP A 9 9.27 -2.40 -5.87
CA ASP A 9 10.05 -1.26 -5.44
C ASP A 9 9.34 0.07 -5.76
N LEU A 10 8.76 0.17 -6.97
CA LEU A 10 7.93 1.32 -7.37
C LEU A 10 6.72 1.53 -6.45
N VAL A 11 6.04 0.45 -6.05
CA VAL A 11 4.88 0.55 -5.15
C VAL A 11 5.31 0.99 -3.75
N GLU A 12 6.46 0.50 -3.27
CA GLU A 12 7.04 0.90 -1.99
C GLU A 12 7.44 2.38 -1.99
N GLN A 13 8.23 2.81 -2.98
CA GLN A 13 8.62 4.21 -3.14
C GLN A 13 7.41 5.14 -3.25
N TYR A 14 6.34 4.75 -3.96
CA TYR A 14 5.12 5.55 -4.04
C TYR A 14 4.43 5.71 -2.67
N MET A 15 4.33 4.63 -1.90
CA MET A 15 3.76 4.68 -0.55
C MET A 15 4.60 5.53 0.39
N GLU A 16 5.93 5.42 0.32
CA GLU A 16 6.87 6.22 1.11
C GLU A 16 6.81 7.71 0.74
N ALA A 17 6.79 8.04 -0.56
CA ALA A 17 6.66 9.41 -1.05
C ALA A 17 5.34 10.06 -0.62
N THR A 18 4.27 9.28 -0.50
CA THR A 18 2.95 9.76 -0.07
C THR A 18 2.83 9.84 1.47
N GLY A 19 3.80 9.29 2.21
CA GLY A 19 3.84 9.29 3.68
C GLY A 19 2.63 8.62 4.36
N ASN A 20 1.86 7.80 3.64
CA ASN A 20 0.61 7.24 4.13
C ASN A 20 0.75 5.74 4.42
N SER A 21 0.39 5.34 5.64
CA SER A 21 0.36 3.93 6.05
C SER A 21 -0.79 3.14 5.41
N ALA A 22 -1.81 3.80 4.86
CA ALA A 22 -2.88 3.14 4.11
C ALA A 22 -3.54 4.10 3.12
N ARG A 23 -3.65 3.71 1.85
CA ARG A 23 -4.26 4.54 0.82
C ARG A 23 -4.80 3.73 -0.35
N TRP A 24 -5.84 4.26 -0.96
CA TRP A 24 -6.31 3.81 -2.26
C TRP A 24 -5.42 4.32 -3.38
N VAL A 25 -4.92 3.40 -4.19
CA VAL A 25 -4.09 3.71 -5.36
C VAL A 25 -4.69 3.11 -6.61
N THR A 26 -4.54 3.84 -7.71
CA THR A 26 -4.82 3.30 -9.05
C THR A 26 -3.52 3.04 -9.79
N VAL A 27 -3.55 2.09 -10.74
CA VAL A 27 -2.41 1.86 -11.65
C VAL A 27 -2.04 3.12 -12.42
N ARG A 28 -3.06 3.94 -12.77
CA ARG A 28 -2.85 5.23 -13.44
C ARG A 28 -2.09 6.24 -12.57
N GLU A 29 -2.40 6.32 -11.27
CA GLU A 29 -1.67 7.21 -10.35
C GLU A 29 -0.21 6.82 -10.21
N ILE A 30 0.08 5.52 -10.02
CA ILE A 30 1.46 5.02 -9.93
C ILE A 30 2.21 5.33 -11.23
N ARG A 31 1.59 5.07 -12.38
CA ARG A 31 2.19 5.39 -13.68
C ARG A 31 2.43 6.88 -13.88
N ALA A 32 1.47 7.72 -13.51
CA ALA A 32 1.61 9.16 -13.63
C ALA A 32 2.69 9.73 -12.68
N HIS A 33 2.89 9.09 -11.53
CA HIS A 33 3.91 9.49 -10.57
C HIS A 33 5.34 9.21 -11.06
N PHE A 34 5.55 8.06 -11.74
CA PHE A 34 6.86 7.62 -12.22
C PHE A 34 7.06 7.79 -13.74
N ASP A 35 6.14 8.48 -14.42
CA ASP A 35 6.12 8.64 -15.89
C ASP A 35 6.26 7.32 -16.67
N LEU A 36 5.53 6.29 -16.22
CA LEU A 36 5.64 4.93 -16.78
C LEU A 36 4.74 4.71 -18.00
N ASP A 37 5.30 4.00 -18.97
CA ASP A 37 4.64 3.60 -20.20
C ASP A 37 3.39 2.71 -19.96
N ASP A 38 2.46 2.70 -20.93
CA ASP A 38 1.22 1.91 -20.87
C ASP A 38 1.47 0.41 -20.79
N SER A 39 2.59 -0.03 -21.35
CA SER A 39 3.09 -1.40 -21.27
C SER A 39 3.31 -1.91 -19.83
N MET A 40 3.54 -1.01 -18.86
CA MET A 40 3.73 -1.36 -17.44
C MET A 40 2.42 -1.50 -16.67
N ALA A 41 1.29 -0.99 -17.20
CA ALA A 41 -0.02 -1.09 -16.54
C ALA A 41 -0.42 -2.54 -16.17
N PRO A 42 -0.32 -3.54 -17.08
CA PRO A 42 -0.63 -4.92 -16.73
C PRO A 42 0.36 -5.52 -15.72
N ALA A 43 1.63 -5.10 -15.73
CA ALA A 43 2.62 -5.58 -14.77
C ALA A 43 2.32 -5.11 -13.34
N VAL A 44 2.00 -3.82 -13.18
CA VAL A 44 1.58 -3.23 -11.90
C VAL A 44 0.27 -3.85 -11.40
N ALA A 45 -0.74 -3.94 -12.27
CA ALA A 45 -2.02 -4.55 -11.94
C ALA A 45 -1.87 -6.01 -11.51
N GLY A 46 -1.06 -6.78 -12.24
CA GLY A 46 -0.76 -8.17 -11.96
C GLY A 46 -0.06 -8.34 -10.61
N PHE A 47 0.93 -7.49 -10.31
CA PHE A 47 1.61 -7.51 -9.01
C PHE A 47 0.67 -7.18 -7.85
N LEU A 48 -0.14 -6.12 -7.96
CA LEU A 48 -1.12 -5.74 -6.94
C LEU A 48 -2.15 -6.85 -6.69
N HIS A 49 -2.58 -7.54 -7.74
CA HIS A 49 -3.45 -8.70 -7.61
C HIS A 49 -2.75 -9.90 -6.95
N LYS A 50 -1.48 -10.12 -7.28
CA LYS A 50 -0.65 -11.18 -6.71
C LYS A 50 -0.48 -11.01 -5.20
N ILE A 51 -0.22 -9.79 -4.72
CA ILE A 51 -0.09 -9.49 -3.28
C ILE A 51 -1.43 -9.47 -2.54
N TYR A 52 -2.54 -9.39 -3.26
CA TYR A 52 -3.89 -9.56 -2.70
C TYR A 52 -4.24 -11.05 -2.50
N GLN A 53 -3.94 -11.91 -3.48
CA GLN A 53 -4.26 -13.33 -3.43
C GLN A 53 -3.26 -14.17 -2.63
N GLY A 54 -1.98 -13.77 -2.60
CA GLY A 54 -0.90 -14.55 -2.01
C GLY A 54 -0.36 -13.97 -0.71
N PRO A 55 0.16 -14.83 0.20
CA PRO A 55 0.85 -14.36 1.39
C PRO A 55 2.26 -13.87 1.04
N PHE A 56 2.39 -12.62 0.61
CA PHE A 56 3.69 -11.99 0.34
C PHE A 56 4.37 -11.58 1.65
N PHE A 57 4.87 -12.53 2.45
CA PHE A 57 5.44 -12.26 3.78
C PHE A 57 6.60 -11.26 3.81
N THR A 58 7.34 -11.13 2.70
CA THR A 58 8.51 -10.25 2.57
C THR A 58 8.20 -8.81 2.20
N PHE A 59 6.98 -8.49 1.76
CA PHE A 59 6.63 -7.13 1.32
C PHE A 59 6.02 -6.33 2.49
N ARG A 60 6.52 -5.10 2.70
CA ARG A 60 6.11 -4.22 3.82
C ARG A 60 4.65 -3.80 3.72
N TYR A 61 4.11 -3.73 2.51
CA TYR A 61 2.73 -3.36 2.24
C TYR A 61 1.88 -4.58 1.83
N LYS A 62 0.56 -4.49 2.00
CA LYS A 62 -0.40 -5.45 1.47
C LYS A 62 -1.56 -4.74 0.81
N VAL A 63 -2.10 -5.34 -0.23
CA VAL A 63 -3.40 -4.93 -0.76
C VAL A 63 -4.48 -5.57 0.08
N ALA A 64 -5.27 -4.76 0.78
CA ALA A 64 -6.35 -5.26 1.63
C ALA A 64 -7.66 -5.45 0.85
N ARG A 65 -7.89 -4.58 -0.14
CA ARG A 65 -9.12 -4.51 -0.92
C ARG A 65 -8.82 -4.10 -2.34
N ILE A 66 -9.66 -4.60 -3.25
CA ILE A 66 -9.67 -4.18 -4.64
C ILE A 66 -11.10 -3.76 -4.95
N GLU A 67 -11.26 -2.53 -5.43
CA GLU A 67 -12.55 -2.01 -5.88
C GLU A 67 -12.46 -1.68 -7.36
N LYS A 68 -13.51 -2.02 -8.10
CA LYS A 68 -13.65 -1.63 -9.51
C LYS A 68 -14.77 -0.62 -9.58
N PHE A 69 -14.47 0.57 -10.05
CA PHE A 69 -15.48 1.60 -10.28
C PHE A 69 -15.53 1.94 -11.76
N GLN A 70 -16.74 2.23 -12.23
CA GLN A 70 -16.92 2.78 -13.57
C GLN A 70 -16.65 4.27 -13.48
N ASP A 71 -15.64 4.73 -14.22
CA ASP A 71 -15.39 6.15 -14.37
C ASP A 71 -16.59 6.77 -15.10
N THR A 72 -17.16 7.79 -14.51
CA THR A 72 -18.31 8.51 -15.07
C THR A 72 -17.90 9.46 -16.19
N VAL A 73 -16.59 9.68 -16.39
CA VAL A 73 -16.06 10.51 -17.46
C VAL A 73 -15.98 9.67 -18.75
N PRO A 74 -16.64 10.11 -19.84
CA PRO A 74 -16.53 9.44 -21.11
C PRO A 74 -15.10 9.55 -21.69
N PRO A 75 -14.57 8.48 -22.30
CA PRO A 75 -15.21 7.18 -22.49
C PRO A 75 -15.27 6.36 -21.19
N TYR A 76 -16.43 5.75 -20.92
CA TYR A 76 -16.66 4.95 -19.72
C TYR A 76 -15.60 3.85 -19.60
N ARG A 77 -14.74 3.96 -18.59
CA ARG A 77 -13.66 2.99 -18.34
C ARG A 77 -13.86 2.38 -16.96
N ILE A 78 -13.70 1.06 -16.88
CA ILE A 78 -13.67 0.37 -15.59
C ILE A 78 -12.26 0.56 -15.02
N ILE A 79 -12.16 1.29 -13.91
CA ILE A 79 -10.91 1.54 -13.22
C ILE A 79 -10.83 0.64 -11.99
N SER A 80 -9.72 -0.08 -11.86
CA SER A 80 -9.41 -0.85 -10.65
C SER A 80 -8.62 0.02 -9.67
N LYS A 81 -9.16 0.15 -8.45
CA LYS A 81 -8.54 0.79 -7.29
C LYS A 81 -8.08 -0.29 -6.33
N TYR A 82 -6.88 -0.14 -5.79
CA TYR A 82 -6.26 -1.08 -4.88
C TYR A 82 -6.01 -0.36 -3.56
N PHE A 83 -6.52 -0.90 -2.47
CA PHE A 83 -6.27 -0.36 -1.14
C PHE A 83 -4.98 -0.97 -0.60
N VAL A 84 -3.89 -0.22 -0.73
CA VAL A 84 -2.59 -0.62 -0.23
C VAL A 84 -2.47 -0.10 1.20
N GLN A 85 -2.12 -0.98 2.12
CA GLN A 85 -1.85 -0.62 3.51
C GLN A 85 -0.54 -1.27 3.96
N GLU A 86 0.22 -0.53 4.75
CA GLU A 86 1.37 -1.04 5.47
C GLU A 86 0.90 -2.20 6.35
N ARG A 87 1.65 -3.29 6.32
CA ARG A 87 1.45 -4.35 7.29
C ARG A 87 1.88 -3.76 8.62
N LYS A 88 0.92 -3.58 9.52
CA LYS A 88 1.23 -3.49 10.94
C LYS A 88 2.01 -4.76 11.28
N SER A 89 3.33 -4.66 11.37
CA SER A 89 4.10 -5.56 12.20
C SER A 89 3.42 -5.47 13.56
N THR A 90 2.78 -6.55 13.97
CA THR A 90 2.31 -6.70 15.34
C THR A 90 3.56 -6.67 16.22
N GLY A 91 4.02 -5.47 16.54
CA GLY A 91 5.34 -5.19 17.06
C GLY A 91 5.32 -3.80 17.67
N ARG A 92 4.72 -3.73 18.86
CA ARG A 92 4.54 -2.56 19.73
C ARG A 92 3.45 -1.58 19.29
N ALA A 93 2.22 -1.93 19.66
CA ALA A 93 1.57 -1.01 20.59
C ALA A 93 2.52 -0.87 21.77
N LEU A 94 3.20 0.28 21.89
CA LEU A 94 3.87 0.62 23.14
C LEU A 94 2.81 0.48 24.26
N PRO A 95 3.13 -0.16 25.40
CA PRO A 95 2.35 0.10 26.58
C PRO A 95 2.45 1.60 26.85
N ASP A 96 1.30 2.25 26.95
CA ASP A 96 1.16 3.61 27.48
C ASP A 96 1.71 3.61 28.91
N ASN A 97 3.02 3.80 29.04
CA ASN A 97 3.71 3.95 30.31
C ASN A 97 4.38 5.32 30.33
N ALA A 98 3.55 6.34 30.51
CA ALA A 98 3.93 7.66 31.01
C ALA A 98 2.65 8.32 31.52
N LYS A 99 2.37 8.33 32.83
CA LYS A 99 2.94 9.28 33.80
C LYS A 99 2.68 8.72 35.22
N ASN A 100 3.70 8.41 36.02
CA ASN A 100 4.56 9.28 36.84
C ASN A 100 4.08 9.38 38.30
N SER A 101 4.99 9.01 39.21
CA SER A 101 5.07 9.39 40.64
C SER A 101 4.23 8.63 41.67
N CYS A 102 4.82 7.55 42.22
CA CYS A 102 4.80 7.39 43.68
C CYS A 102 5.48 8.63 44.31
N PRO A 103 5.00 9.08 45.49
CA PRO A 103 5.86 8.90 46.64
C PRO A 103 5.14 8.20 47.79
N GLU A 104 5.85 7.22 48.32
CA GLU A 104 5.84 6.74 49.69
C GLU A 104 5.44 7.81 50.74
N ARG A 105 4.39 7.55 51.53
CA ARG A 105 4.40 7.85 52.97
C ARG A 105 3.26 7.18 53.76
N ASN A 106 3.64 6.11 54.46
CA ASN A 106 3.30 5.77 55.85
C ASN A 106 2.19 6.60 56.55
N ARG A 107 1.04 6.00 56.86
CA ARG A 107 0.53 5.86 58.24
C ARG A 107 -0.69 4.95 58.32
#